data_AF-A0AA39MNF5-F1
#
_entry.id   AF-A0AA39MNF5-F1
#
_cell.length_a   1.000
_cell.length_b   1.000
_cell.length_c   1.000
_cell.angle_alpha   90.00
_cell.angle_beta   90.00
_cell.angle_gamma   90.00
#
_symmetry.space_group_name_H-M   'P 1'
#
loop_
_entity.id
_entity.type
_entity.pdbx_description
1 polymer ?
#
loop_
_entity_poly.entity_id
_entity_poly.type
_entity_poly.pdbx_seq_one_letter_code
_entity_poly.pdbx_strand_id
1 'polypeptide(L)'
;MLLVSASLGLVFAVLAAALLAKWKEWEVIVWNSQLNRRVTVAWLYMDRETRSAFCLVWQLLWDTVKRITHHEVRFKALHGDGIATILVDGSHPQIMGCGDDLVQRNLEILESHRLFSDEDPASIITQIMRICLVHLDRNFDKLAHHLTREEKEMVCSIRHLEDPNKVLEYWDWCESNVNPHIHDWSANKKGQPYFVALINEHHTKIPEEDWYLSPSNTNMNESAHPYTNLRTGTHLTLADRIESARIVDAGSINDMKRCEREHDLGKQNKNTVIQRHNKNLRCHFNAGHQTQEINQDITILSQADEAVASATSDHKAAIAELSRLKDLKKQLQLPRGTQMEYDTAIKEADTCRAEAYQALQKAQDHSRNLRSSVSIPRGLRTKLSSGQALPGKSALADTAYDTILDDSTGFNTPSNDIDTTPDNNNFQPFTDVTNVNERDQQSVNSDAFEPTPDDVNGPDRIRPAISLTSCSDGYECSGEIPDATEILRTTSILPWMDPGEHGPLDYLDSWYLRNGGSTML
;
A
#
# COMPACT_ATOMS: atom_id res chain seq x y z
N MET A 1 10.44 28.85 19.11
CA MET A 1 9.25 29.71 19.13
C MET A 1 8.59 29.56 17.77
N LEU A 2 7.68 28.58 17.65
CA LEU A 2 6.93 28.31 16.41
C LEU A 2 5.74 29.27 16.40
N LEU A 3 5.83 30.32 15.60
CA LEU A 3 4.68 31.16 15.25
C LEU A 3 3.80 30.34 14.29
N VAL A 4 2.71 29.78 14.81
CA VAL A 4 1.63 29.22 13.99
C VAL A 4 0.82 30.41 13.47
N SER A 5 1.23 30.96 12.33
CA SER A 5 0.43 31.94 11.59
C SER A 5 -0.69 31.21 10.86
N ALA A 6 -1.93 31.57 11.20
CA ALA A 6 -3.19 30.94 10.82
C ALA A 6 -3.61 31.15 9.34
N SER A 7 -2.75 30.86 8.36
CA SER A 7 -3.11 31.14 6.94
C SER A 7 -2.55 30.19 5.89
N LEU A 8 -1.99 29.04 6.26
CA LEU A 8 -1.43 28.09 5.29
C LEU A 8 -1.90 26.69 5.63
N GLY A 9 -2.56 26.02 4.68
CA GLY A 9 -3.06 24.65 4.81
C GLY A 9 -1.96 23.71 5.30
N LEU A 10 -1.98 23.39 6.60
CA LEU A 10 -1.11 22.40 7.19
C LEU A 10 -1.73 21.02 6.94
N VAL A 11 -0.97 20.19 6.21
CA VAL A 11 -1.31 18.78 5.97
C VAL A 11 -0.54 17.96 6.99
N PHE A 12 -1.26 17.23 7.83
CA PHE A 12 -0.71 16.29 8.81
C PHE A 12 -0.72 14.88 8.24
N ALA A 13 0.39 14.16 8.36
CA ALA A 13 0.47 12.76 7.97
C ALA A 13 1.08 11.89 9.08
N VAL A 14 0.51 10.70 9.30
CA VAL A 14 0.94 9.75 10.34
C VAL A 14 1.20 8.37 9.71
N LEU A 15 2.38 7.80 9.93
CA LEU A 15 2.83 6.54 9.30
C LEU A 15 3.48 5.56 10.26
N ALA A 16 3.33 4.26 10.02
CA ALA A 16 4.05 3.20 10.73
C ALA A 16 5.39 2.84 10.07
N ALA A 17 6.45 2.69 10.86
CA ALA A 17 7.67 1.99 10.51
C ALA A 17 7.81 0.73 11.40
N ALA A 18 8.01 -0.43 10.78
CA ALA A 18 8.11 -1.71 11.49
C ALA A 18 9.54 -2.00 11.94
N LEU A 19 9.80 -2.17 13.25
CA LEU A 19 11.13 -2.54 13.78
C LEU A 19 11.09 -3.36 15.08
N LEU A 20 11.73 -4.54 15.04
CA LEU A 20 11.86 -5.53 16.13
C LEU A 20 10.53 -5.98 16.74
N ALA A 21 10.45 -7.26 17.13
CA ALA A 21 9.19 -7.99 17.32
C ALA A 21 8.18 -7.44 18.36
N LYS A 22 8.42 -6.29 19.02
CA LYS A 22 7.49 -5.71 20.00
C LYS A 22 7.03 -4.27 19.73
N TRP A 23 7.83 -3.38 19.12
CA TRP A 23 7.48 -1.95 19.03
C TRP A 23 7.29 -1.50 17.58
N LYS A 24 6.32 -0.63 17.35
CA LYS A 24 6.04 0.02 16.09
C LYS A 24 6.24 1.51 16.28
N GLU A 25 7.01 2.10 15.38
CA GLU A 25 7.29 3.53 15.39
C GLU A 25 6.32 4.22 14.45
N TRP A 26 5.82 5.38 14.85
CA TRP A 26 5.05 6.24 14.00
C TRP A 26 5.65 7.63 13.91
N GLU A 27 5.73 8.15 12.69
CA GLU A 27 6.21 9.49 12.40
C GLU A 27 5.02 10.41 12.12
N VAL A 28 4.94 11.53 12.83
CA VAL A 28 4.01 12.62 12.51
C VAL A 28 4.77 13.66 11.73
N ILE A 29 4.36 13.87 10.48
CA ILE A 29 5.06 14.72 9.53
C ILE A 29 4.13 15.86 9.10
N VAL A 30 4.69 17.07 9.03
CA VAL A 30 4.05 18.24 8.44
C VAL A 30 4.88 18.80 7.29
N TRP A 31 4.21 19.44 6.34
CA TRP A 31 4.90 20.24 5.33
C TRP A 31 5.19 21.65 5.86
N ASN A 32 6.45 22.04 5.88
CA ASN A 32 6.83 23.42 6.13
C ASN A 32 7.03 24.13 4.79
N SER A 33 6.07 24.99 4.42
CA SER A 33 6.08 25.72 3.15
C SER A 33 7.24 26.72 3.05
N GLN A 34 7.61 27.38 4.16
CA GLN A 34 8.71 28.34 4.20
C GLN A 34 10.05 27.68 3.86
N LEU A 35 10.25 26.46 4.37
CA LEU A 35 11.44 25.66 4.12
C LEU A 35 11.30 24.75 2.90
N ASN A 36 10.13 24.72 2.26
CA ASN A 36 9.77 23.82 1.17
C ASN A 36 10.20 22.37 1.42
N ARG A 37 10.01 21.90 2.67
CA ARG A 37 10.44 20.57 3.10
C ARG A 37 9.50 19.99 4.15
N ARG A 38 9.52 18.67 4.27
CA ARG A 38 8.87 17.97 5.37
C ARG A 38 9.63 18.18 6.67
N VAL A 39 8.90 18.22 7.77
CA VAL A 39 9.45 18.25 9.13
C VAL A 39 8.72 17.21 9.96
N THR A 40 9.47 16.31 10.58
CA THR A 40 8.93 15.41 11.59
C THR A 40 8.70 16.23 12.86
N VAL A 41 7.47 16.22 13.37
CA VAL A 41 7.06 17.00 14.55
C VAL A 41 6.84 16.13 15.78
N ALA A 42 6.62 14.83 15.59
CA ALA A 42 6.55 13.88 16.67
C ALA A 42 6.97 12.48 16.20
N TRP A 43 7.54 11.74 17.15
CA TRP A 43 7.84 10.32 17.07
C TRP A 43 6.99 9.61 18.12
N LEU A 44 6.25 8.60 17.70
CA LEU A 44 5.33 7.87 18.55
C LEU A 44 5.76 6.40 18.55
N TYR A 45 5.75 5.76 19.69
CA TYR A 45 6.13 4.36 19.82
C TYR A 45 5.00 3.59 20.49
N MET A 46 4.54 2.52 19.87
CA MET A 46 3.47 1.67 20.39
C MET A 46 3.79 0.19 20.24
N ASP A 47 3.35 -0.63 21.19
CA ASP A 47 3.49 -2.08 21.11
C ASP A 47 2.23 -2.78 20.59
N ARG A 48 1.15 -2.02 20.38
CA ARG A 48 -0.17 -2.51 19.95
C ARG A 48 -0.83 -1.53 18.99
N GLU A 49 -1.52 -2.06 17.97
CA GLU A 49 -2.29 -1.30 16.98
C GLU A 49 -3.79 -1.55 17.13
N THR A 50 -4.31 -1.36 18.34
CA THR A 50 -5.76 -1.44 18.61
C THR A 50 -6.39 -0.05 18.47
N ARG A 51 -7.71 -0.01 18.24
CA ARG A 51 -8.49 1.25 18.20
C ARG A 51 -8.24 2.10 19.45
N SER A 52 -8.26 1.49 20.63
CA SER A 52 -7.98 2.14 21.91
C SER A 52 -6.55 2.67 22.04
N ALA A 53 -5.56 1.92 21.55
CA ALA A 53 -4.16 2.37 21.56
C ALA A 53 -4.00 3.60 20.66
N PHE A 54 -4.60 3.58 19.46
CA PHE A 54 -4.57 4.74 18.57
C PHE A 54 -5.32 5.94 19.14
N CYS A 55 -6.49 5.75 19.75
CA CYS A 55 -7.21 6.84 20.42
C CYS A 55 -6.33 7.54 21.47
N LEU A 56 -5.67 6.76 22.33
CA LEU A 56 -4.72 7.30 23.30
C LEU A 56 -3.54 8.04 22.63
N VAL A 57 -3.00 7.49 21.54
CA VAL A 57 -1.90 8.14 20.81
C VAL A 57 -2.33 9.48 20.22
N TRP A 58 -3.50 9.57 19.60
CA TRP A 58 -4.04 10.83 19.08
C TRP A 58 -4.27 11.84 20.19
N GLN A 59 -4.92 11.41 21.28
CA GLN A 59 -5.13 12.25 22.46
C GLN A 59 -3.81 12.82 23.00
N LEU A 60 -2.83 11.95 23.25
CA LEU A 60 -1.52 12.35 23.78
C LEU A 60 -0.77 13.29 22.84
N LEU A 61 -0.88 13.08 21.53
CA LEU A 61 -0.26 13.94 20.52
C LEU A 61 -0.79 15.37 20.63
N TRP A 62 -2.12 15.54 20.56
CA TRP A 62 -2.74 16.86 20.57
C TRP A 62 -2.62 17.57 21.92
N ASP A 63 -2.77 16.82 23.02
CA ASP A 63 -2.64 17.36 24.37
C ASP A 63 -1.20 17.78 24.66
N THR A 64 -0.22 17.05 24.12
CA THR A 64 1.20 17.44 24.19
C THR A 64 1.45 18.73 23.41
N VAL A 65 0.87 18.89 22.22
CA VAL A 65 0.96 20.14 21.44
C VAL A 65 0.37 21.30 22.25
N LYS A 66 -0.82 21.13 22.84
CA LYS A 66 -1.45 22.13 23.71
C LYS A 66 -0.58 22.48 24.91
N ARG A 67 0.00 21.49 25.58
CA ARG A 67 0.89 21.70 26.73
C ARG A 67 2.16 22.48 26.37
N ILE A 68 2.79 22.16 25.23
CA ILE A 68 4.07 22.77 24.83
C ILE A 68 3.85 24.16 24.23
N THR A 69 2.81 24.34 23.45
CA THR A 69 2.57 25.59 22.71
C THR A 69 1.63 26.54 23.45
N HIS A 70 0.92 26.06 24.46
CA HIS A 70 -0.22 26.73 25.11
C HIS A 70 -1.40 27.02 24.18
N HIS A 71 -1.40 26.43 22.96
CA HIS A 71 -2.45 26.58 21.97
C HIS A 71 -3.07 25.23 21.66
N GLU A 72 -4.38 25.16 21.73
CA GLU A 72 -5.13 23.96 21.37
C GLU A 72 -5.01 23.66 19.87
N VAL A 73 -4.92 22.37 19.54
CA VAL A 73 -5.00 21.92 18.15
C VAL A 73 -6.44 22.05 17.70
N ARG A 74 -6.69 22.94 16.75
CA ARG A 74 -8.00 23.17 16.14
C ARG A 74 -8.09 22.42 14.81
N PHE A 75 -9.29 21.94 14.53
CA PHE A 75 -9.65 21.25 13.29
C PHE A 75 -10.72 22.06 12.58
N LYS A 76 -10.52 22.35 11.30
CA LYS A 76 -11.40 23.25 10.54
C LYS A 76 -12.84 22.76 10.54
N ALA A 77 -13.06 21.46 10.41
CA ALA A 77 -14.40 20.86 10.44
C ALA A 77 -15.13 20.97 11.79
N LEU A 78 -14.40 21.08 12.91
CA LEU A 78 -15.01 21.17 14.26
C LEU A 78 -15.09 22.62 14.75
N HIS A 79 -14.10 23.43 14.39
CA HIS A 79 -13.84 24.74 14.98
C HIS A 79 -14.02 25.91 14.00
N GLY A 80 -14.12 25.64 12.69
CA GLY A 80 -14.13 26.63 11.62
C GLY A 80 -12.74 27.02 11.10
N ASP A 81 -11.69 26.66 11.82
CA ASP A 81 -10.29 26.96 11.53
C ASP A 81 -9.33 25.86 12.02
N GLY A 82 -8.07 25.91 11.57
CA GLY A 82 -7.01 24.98 11.97
C GLY A 82 -6.71 23.91 10.93
N ILE A 83 -6.44 22.68 11.37
CA ILE A 83 -6.08 21.55 10.50
C ILE A 83 -7.29 21.21 9.61
N ALA A 84 -7.08 21.30 8.30
CA ALA A 84 -8.11 21.00 7.32
C ALA A 84 -8.25 19.49 7.09
N THR A 85 -7.12 18.78 6.95
CA THR A 85 -7.14 17.34 6.69
C THR A 85 -6.03 16.57 7.42
N ILE A 86 -6.31 15.29 7.68
CA ILE A 86 -5.35 14.30 8.20
C ILE A 86 -5.20 13.18 7.18
N LEU A 87 -3.97 12.92 6.74
CA LEU A 87 -3.65 11.86 5.80
C LEU A 87 -3.08 10.63 6.53
N VAL A 88 -3.66 9.46 6.31
CA VAL A 88 -3.25 8.20 6.96
C VAL A 88 -2.98 7.09 5.95
N ASP A 89 -2.32 6.02 6.39
CA ASP A 89 -1.98 4.85 5.56
C ASP A 89 -3.17 3.92 5.26
N GLY A 90 -4.30 4.11 5.96
CA GLY A 90 -5.53 3.34 5.77
C GLY A 90 -5.76 2.22 6.78
N SER A 91 -5.04 2.20 7.90
CA SER A 91 -5.30 1.27 9.01
C SER A 91 -6.65 1.55 9.69
N HIS A 92 -7.57 0.57 9.68
CA HIS A 92 -8.91 0.70 10.28
C HIS A 92 -8.85 1.07 11.79
N PRO A 93 -8.04 0.40 12.64
CA PRO A 93 -7.89 0.81 14.04
C PRO A 93 -7.35 2.24 14.21
N GLN A 94 -6.45 2.70 13.34
CA GLN A 94 -5.89 4.05 13.39
C GLN A 94 -6.95 5.11 13.09
N ILE A 95 -7.72 4.88 12.03
CA ILE A 95 -8.80 5.77 11.58
C ILE A 95 -9.88 5.87 12.66
N MET A 96 -10.38 4.73 13.16
CA MET A 96 -11.44 4.73 14.17
C MET A 96 -10.97 5.27 15.52
N GLY A 97 -9.73 4.99 15.91
CA GLY A 97 -9.16 5.58 17.13
C GLY A 97 -9.01 7.10 17.03
N CYS A 98 -8.70 7.63 15.84
CA CYS A 98 -8.73 9.08 15.59
C CYS A 98 -10.15 9.63 15.71
N GLY A 99 -11.14 8.95 15.10
CA GLY A 99 -12.54 9.32 15.21
C GLY A 99 -13.02 9.40 16.66
N ASP A 100 -12.63 8.46 17.51
CA ASP A 100 -12.98 8.47 18.94
C ASP A 100 -12.46 9.72 19.67
N ASP A 101 -11.18 10.06 19.48
CA ASP A 101 -10.58 11.27 20.08
C ASP A 101 -11.22 12.55 19.50
N LEU A 102 -11.51 12.60 18.20
CA LEU A 102 -12.17 13.74 17.58
C LEU A 102 -13.59 13.95 18.11
N VAL A 103 -14.36 12.89 18.33
CA VAL A 103 -15.70 12.98 18.96
C VAL A 103 -15.57 13.57 20.36
N GLN A 104 -14.63 13.07 21.17
CA GLN A 104 -14.41 13.59 22.52
C GLN A 104 -14.07 15.09 22.51
N ARG A 105 -13.19 15.52 21.61
CA ARG A 105 -12.85 16.96 21.44
C ARG A 105 -14.04 17.78 20.97
N ASN A 106 -14.85 17.25 20.06
CA ASN A 106 -16.06 17.92 19.59
C ASN A 106 -17.08 18.12 20.72
N LEU A 107 -17.17 17.16 21.65
CA LEU A 107 -18.03 17.27 22.84
C LEU A 107 -17.55 18.32 23.84
N GLU A 108 -16.25 18.58 23.91
CA GLU A 108 -15.66 19.63 24.75
C GLU A 108 -15.92 21.05 24.21
N ILE A 109 -16.25 21.18 22.93
CA ILE A 109 -16.69 22.46 22.36
C ILE A 109 -18.07 22.79 22.94
N LEU A 110 -18.22 24.04 23.41
CA LEU A 110 -19.51 24.57 23.86
C LEU A 110 -20.59 24.30 22.81
N GLU A 111 -21.72 23.74 23.23
CA GLU A 111 -22.82 23.33 22.34
C GLU A 111 -23.20 24.42 21.33
N SER A 112 -23.24 25.69 21.76
CA SER A 112 -23.58 26.84 20.90
C SER A 112 -22.56 27.14 19.79
N HIS A 113 -21.37 26.57 19.85
CA HIS A 113 -20.26 26.77 18.90
C HIS A 113 -19.87 25.48 18.17
N ARG A 114 -20.54 24.36 18.47
CA ARG A 114 -20.24 23.07 17.85
C ARG A 114 -20.72 23.07 16.40
N LEU A 115 -19.80 22.86 15.46
CA LEU A 115 -20.13 22.81 14.02
C LEU A 115 -20.58 21.41 13.56
N PHE A 116 -20.29 20.39 14.35
CA PHE A 116 -20.55 18.99 14.02
C PHE A 116 -21.41 18.34 15.11
N SER A 117 -22.65 17.97 14.79
CA SER A 117 -23.60 17.46 15.79
C SER A 117 -23.61 15.93 15.94
N ASP A 118 -23.01 15.20 15.02
CA ASP A 118 -22.97 13.74 15.08
C ASP A 118 -21.89 13.29 16.09
N GLU A 119 -22.18 12.23 16.83
CA GLU A 119 -21.27 11.62 17.81
C GLU A 119 -20.68 10.30 17.28
N ASP A 120 -20.98 9.92 16.03
CA ASP A 120 -20.39 8.75 15.40
C ASP A 120 -18.93 9.02 14.94
N PRO A 121 -17.95 8.25 15.45
CA PRO A 121 -16.57 8.31 14.99
C PRO A 121 -16.42 8.08 13.48
N ALA A 122 -17.28 7.26 12.86
CA ALA A 122 -17.22 7.04 11.41
C ALA A 122 -17.73 8.26 10.62
N SER A 123 -18.68 9.03 11.15
CA SER A 123 -19.12 10.28 10.53
C SER A 123 -18.07 11.39 10.62
N ILE A 124 -17.46 11.62 11.79
CA ILE A 124 -16.53 12.76 11.99
C ILE A 124 -15.28 12.65 11.10
N ILE A 125 -14.77 11.43 10.90
CA ILE A 125 -13.59 11.21 10.06
C ILE A 125 -13.84 11.54 8.59
N THR A 126 -15.09 11.44 8.10
CA THR A 126 -15.41 11.81 6.69
C THR A 126 -15.27 13.30 6.42
N GLN A 127 -15.18 14.11 7.47
CA GLN A 127 -15.02 15.57 7.39
C GLN A 127 -13.57 16.04 7.41
N ILE A 128 -12.62 15.16 7.81
CA ILE A 128 -11.24 15.56 8.12
C ILE A 128 -10.21 14.57 7.53
N MET A 129 -10.50 13.28 7.47
CA MET A 129 -9.51 12.27 7.13
C MET A 129 -9.50 11.91 5.65
N ARG A 130 -8.31 11.55 5.16
CA ARG A 130 -8.10 10.95 3.83
C ARG A 130 -7.17 9.75 3.94
N ILE A 131 -7.41 8.76 3.10
CA ILE A 131 -6.46 7.66 2.92
C ILE A 131 -5.45 8.07 1.86
N CYS A 132 -4.19 7.80 2.15
CA CYS A 132 -3.12 7.92 1.18
C CYS A 132 -3.38 7.04 -0.04
N LEU A 133 -3.43 7.67 -1.22
CA LEU A 133 -3.65 6.95 -2.48
C LEU A 133 -2.49 6.02 -2.85
N VAL A 134 -1.25 6.32 -2.44
CA VAL A 134 -0.11 5.42 -2.73
C VAL A 134 -0.20 4.13 -1.91
N HIS A 135 -0.62 4.21 -0.64
CA HIS A 135 -0.87 3.02 0.17
C HIS A 135 -2.06 2.23 -0.35
N LEU A 136 -3.11 2.93 -0.80
CA LEU A 136 -4.25 2.33 -1.46
C LEU A 136 -3.85 1.61 -2.75
N ASP A 137 -3.08 2.26 -3.63
CA ASP A 137 -2.57 1.69 -4.88
C ASP A 137 -1.71 0.45 -4.63
N ARG A 138 -0.83 0.50 -3.62
CA ARG A 138 -0.06 -0.70 -3.20
C ARG A 138 -0.97 -1.83 -2.75
N ASN A 139 -2.05 -1.53 -2.05
CA ASN A 139 -3.02 -2.54 -1.63
C ASN A 139 -3.79 -3.10 -2.83
N PHE A 140 -4.14 -2.26 -3.82
CA PHE A 140 -4.70 -2.72 -5.09
C PHE A 140 -3.72 -3.57 -5.89
N ASP A 141 -2.43 -3.22 -5.92
CA ASP A 141 -1.42 -3.99 -6.63
C ASP A 141 -1.18 -5.36 -6.00
N LYS A 142 -1.23 -5.46 -4.65
CA LYS A 142 -1.22 -6.76 -3.96
C LYS A 142 -2.42 -7.62 -4.37
N LEU A 143 -3.60 -7.02 -4.44
CA LEU A 143 -4.82 -7.71 -4.87
C LEU A 143 -4.74 -8.11 -6.35
N ALA A 144 -4.17 -7.25 -7.20
CA ALA A 144 -4.08 -7.42 -8.65
C ALA A 144 -3.34 -8.70 -9.09
N HIS A 145 -2.51 -9.30 -8.23
CA HIS A 145 -1.91 -10.61 -8.51
C HIS A 145 -2.92 -11.74 -8.67
N HIS A 146 -4.14 -11.53 -8.18
CA HIS A 146 -5.25 -12.47 -8.18
C HIS A 146 -6.40 -12.05 -9.10
N LEU A 147 -6.26 -10.93 -9.81
CA LEU A 147 -7.32 -10.35 -10.63
C LEU A 147 -6.97 -10.43 -12.12
N THR A 148 -8.00 -10.48 -12.96
CA THR A 148 -7.86 -10.10 -14.37
C THR A 148 -7.61 -8.59 -14.49
N ARG A 149 -7.23 -8.13 -15.68
CA ARG A 149 -7.05 -6.69 -15.92
C ARG A 149 -8.37 -5.94 -15.74
N GLU A 150 -9.44 -6.48 -16.28
CA GLU A 150 -10.79 -5.90 -16.24
C GLU A 150 -11.31 -5.85 -14.80
N GLU A 151 -11.06 -6.90 -14.00
CA GLU A 151 -11.36 -6.91 -12.57
C GLU A 151 -10.55 -5.85 -11.80
N LYS A 152 -9.25 -5.72 -12.09
CA LYS A 152 -8.40 -4.69 -11.46
C LYS A 152 -8.92 -3.30 -11.77
N GLU A 153 -9.23 -3.02 -13.03
CA GLU A 153 -9.78 -1.73 -13.48
C GLU A 153 -11.10 -1.42 -12.78
N MET A 154 -12.00 -2.40 -12.72
CA MET A 154 -13.27 -2.26 -11.99
C MET A 154 -13.03 -1.98 -10.52
N VAL A 155 -12.22 -2.78 -9.80
CA VAL A 155 -11.93 -2.57 -8.38
C VAL A 155 -11.34 -1.17 -8.12
N CYS A 156 -10.44 -0.69 -8.98
CA CYS A 156 -9.83 0.63 -8.83
C CYS A 156 -10.79 1.79 -9.16
N SER A 157 -11.89 1.54 -9.89
CA SER A 157 -12.84 2.57 -10.35
C SER A 157 -13.56 3.28 -9.21
N ILE A 158 -13.71 2.63 -8.04
CA ILE A 158 -14.38 3.18 -6.85
C ILE A 158 -13.87 4.57 -6.42
N ARG A 159 -12.64 4.92 -6.79
CA ARG A 159 -12.03 6.24 -6.51
C ARG A 159 -12.65 7.39 -7.28
N HIS A 160 -13.33 7.08 -8.39
CA HIS A 160 -13.80 8.06 -9.38
C HIS A 160 -15.30 7.93 -9.65
N LEU A 161 -16.01 7.08 -8.90
CA LEU A 161 -17.46 6.99 -9.01
C LEU A 161 -18.06 8.26 -8.42
N GLU A 162 -18.77 9.04 -9.24
CA GLU A 162 -19.38 10.28 -8.77
C GLU A 162 -20.78 10.04 -8.15
N ASP A 163 -21.53 9.12 -8.76
CA ASP A 163 -22.92 8.85 -8.41
C ASP A 163 -23.00 7.82 -7.26
N PRO A 164 -23.65 8.16 -6.13
CA PRO A 164 -23.88 7.21 -5.04
C PRO A 164 -24.56 5.91 -5.48
N ASN A 165 -25.45 5.94 -6.49
CA ASN A 165 -26.08 4.73 -7.01
C ASN A 165 -25.07 3.81 -7.69
N LYS A 166 -24.10 4.37 -8.42
CA LYS A 166 -23.01 3.59 -9.02
C LYS A 166 -22.08 2.97 -7.97
N VAL A 167 -21.93 3.60 -6.80
CA VAL A 167 -21.22 2.98 -5.67
C VAL A 167 -21.98 1.77 -5.14
N LEU A 168 -23.31 1.82 -5.07
CA LEU A 168 -24.13 0.66 -4.70
C LEU A 168 -23.99 -0.45 -5.74
N GLU A 169 -24.15 -0.13 -7.03
CA GLU A 169 -23.95 -1.09 -8.13
C GLU A 169 -22.54 -1.71 -8.11
N TYR A 170 -21.52 -0.92 -7.78
CA TYR A 170 -20.15 -1.40 -7.61
C TYR A 170 -20.04 -2.42 -6.48
N TRP A 171 -20.70 -2.17 -5.33
CA TRP A 171 -20.68 -3.13 -4.23
C TRP A 171 -21.45 -4.40 -4.57
N ASP A 172 -22.60 -4.29 -5.24
CA ASP A 172 -23.38 -5.45 -5.71
C ASP A 172 -22.58 -6.28 -6.72
N TRP A 173 -21.84 -5.63 -7.62
CA TRP A 173 -20.90 -6.28 -8.52
C TRP A 173 -19.80 -7.03 -7.76
N CYS A 174 -19.21 -6.41 -6.73
CA CYS A 174 -18.17 -7.06 -5.93
C CYS A 174 -18.70 -8.30 -5.19
N GLU A 175 -19.92 -8.23 -4.65
CA GLU A 175 -20.56 -9.33 -3.92
C GLU A 175 -20.97 -10.49 -4.85
N SER A 176 -21.40 -10.16 -6.07
CA SER A 176 -21.79 -11.14 -7.08
C SER A 176 -20.61 -11.69 -7.88
N ASN A 177 -19.39 -11.22 -7.64
CA ASN A 177 -18.22 -11.62 -8.40
C ASN A 177 -17.79 -13.06 -8.05
N VAL A 178 -17.42 -13.84 -9.07
CA VAL A 178 -16.95 -15.23 -8.90
C VAL A 178 -15.58 -15.31 -8.22
N ASN A 179 -14.78 -14.24 -8.29
CA ASN A 179 -13.45 -14.19 -7.72
C ASN A 179 -13.51 -13.96 -6.19
N PRO A 180 -13.11 -14.96 -5.36
CA PRO A 180 -13.20 -14.85 -3.90
C PRO A 180 -12.33 -13.73 -3.34
N HIS A 181 -11.24 -13.36 -4.02
CA HIS A 181 -10.38 -12.26 -3.57
C HIS A 181 -11.07 -10.90 -3.65
N ILE A 182 -11.96 -10.70 -4.63
CA ILE A 182 -12.76 -9.47 -4.75
C ILE A 182 -13.82 -9.45 -3.65
N HIS A 183 -14.52 -10.57 -3.45
CA HIS A 183 -15.54 -10.72 -2.41
C HIS A 183 -14.96 -10.47 -1.01
N ASP A 184 -13.84 -11.09 -0.65
CA ASP A 184 -13.24 -10.93 0.67
C ASP A 184 -12.73 -9.51 0.90
N TRP A 185 -12.12 -8.91 -0.13
CA TRP A 185 -11.71 -7.52 -0.09
C TRP A 185 -12.90 -6.58 0.07
N SER A 186 -13.98 -6.78 -0.69
CA SER A 186 -15.16 -5.92 -0.65
C SER A 186 -15.89 -6.05 0.67
N ALA A 187 -16.05 -7.27 1.21
CA ALA A 187 -16.62 -7.49 2.54
C ALA A 187 -15.82 -6.75 3.63
N ASN A 188 -14.49 -6.75 3.55
CA ASN A 188 -13.65 -5.97 4.47
C ASN A 188 -13.86 -4.46 4.35
N LYS A 189 -14.04 -3.93 3.12
CA LYS A 189 -14.20 -2.49 2.88
C LYS A 189 -15.62 -1.99 3.11
N LYS A 190 -16.64 -2.77 2.75
CA LYS A 190 -18.06 -2.47 3.00
C LYS A 190 -18.37 -2.41 4.49
N GLY A 191 -17.66 -3.19 5.31
CA GLY A 191 -17.68 -3.05 6.79
C GLY A 191 -17.09 -1.73 7.33
N GLN A 192 -16.57 -0.85 6.47
CA GLN A 192 -16.00 0.45 6.81
C GLN A 192 -16.82 1.53 6.09
N PRO A 193 -17.94 2.02 6.67
CA PRO A 193 -18.90 2.88 5.97
C PRO A 193 -18.30 4.21 5.48
N TYR A 194 -17.18 4.62 6.06
CA TYR A 194 -16.43 5.82 5.70
C TYR A 194 -15.42 5.60 4.55
N PHE A 195 -15.15 4.36 4.14
CA PHE A 195 -14.04 4.03 3.24
C PHE A 195 -14.08 4.83 1.93
N VAL A 196 -15.25 4.86 1.27
CA VAL A 196 -15.45 5.58 0.00
C VAL A 196 -15.19 7.08 0.19
N ALA A 197 -15.74 7.68 1.25
CA ALA A 197 -15.58 9.10 1.56
C ALA A 197 -14.12 9.52 1.83
N LEU A 198 -13.27 8.59 2.25
CA LEU A 198 -11.85 8.83 2.52
C LEU A 198 -10.96 8.75 1.27
N ILE A 199 -11.45 8.18 0.16
CA ILE A 199 -10.66 7.95 -1.07
C ILE A 199 -11.24 8.65 -2.31
N ASN A 200 -12.50 9.07 -2.26
CA ASN A 200 -13.25 9.61 -3.40
C ASN A 200 -13.79 11.00 -3.06
N GLU A 201 -13.50 11.96 -3.94
CA GLU A 201 -13.81 13.38 -3.77
C GLU A 201 -15.29 13.72 -3.90
N HIS A 202 -16.06 12.91 -4.62
CA HIS A 202 -17.50 13.12 -4.78
C HIS A 202 -18.31 12.62 -3.58
N HIS A 203 -17.68 11.84 -2.70
CA HIS A 203 -18.33 11.24 -1.53
C HIS A 203 -17.72 11.70 -0.20
N THR A 204 -16.65 12.47 -0.24
CA THR A 204 -16.07 13.10 0.96
C THR A 204 -16.97 14.22 1.48
N LYS A 205 -16.89 14.52 2.77
CA LYS A 205 -17.50 15.73 3.35
C LYS A 205 -16.49 16.85 3.59
N ILE A 206 -15.21 16.60 3.30
CA ILE A 206 -14.16 17.62 3.29
C ILE A 206 -14.52 18.67 2.22
N PRO A 207 -14.45 19.98 2.54
CA PRO A 207 -14.66 21.02 1.53
C PRO A 207 -13.73 20.86 0.32
N GLU A 208 -14.25 21.13 -0.88
CA GLU A 208 -13.53 20.94 -2.15
C GLU A 208 -12.15 21.64 -2.15
N GLU A 209 -12.10 22.88 -1.65
CA GLU A 209 -10.86 23.64 -1.50
C GLU A 209 -9.82 22.91 -0.65
N ASP A 210 -10.23 22.34 0.49
CA ASP A 210 -9.35 21.66 1.42
C ASP A 210 -8.91 20.30 0.87
N TRP A 211 -9.80 19.62 0.14
CA TRP A 211 -9.51 18.36 -0.53
C TRP A 211 -8.37 18.52 -1.55
N TYR A 212 -8.43 19.55 -2.41
CA TYR A 212 -7.41 19.80 -3.42
C TYR A 212 -6.12 20.43 -2.87
N LEU A 213 -6.20 21.21 -1.79
CA LEU A 213 -5.02 21.72 -1.09
C LEU A 213 -4.25 20.61 -0.36
N SER A 214 -4.92 19.51 -0.07
CA SER A 214 -4.33 18.35 0.59
C SER A 214 -3.78 17.38 -0.47
N PRO A 215 -2.47 17.12 -0.51
CA PRO A 215 -1.92 16.16 -1.47
C PRO A 215 -2.40 14.75 -1.11
N SER A 216 -2.95 14.06 -2.11
CA SER A 216 -3.45 12.69 -1.98
C SER A 216 -2.34 11.63 -2.04
N ASN A 217 -1.13 12.04 -2.43
CA ASN A 217 0.05 11.20 -2.47
C ASN A 217 0.99 11.46 -1.29
N THR A 218 1.57 10.37 -0.79
CA THR A 218 2.53 10.38 0.31
C THR A 218 3.96 10.29 -0.19
N ASN A 219 4.31 10.72 -1.41
CA ASN A 219 5.71 10.64 -1.84
C ASN A 219 6.64 11.37 -0.83
N MET A 220 6.13 12.43 -0.20
CA MET A 220 6.76 13.09 0.94
C MET A 220 6.90 12.22 2.19
N ASN A 221 5.89 11.43 2.51
CA ASN A 221 5.80 10.56 3.68
C ASN A 221 6.62 9.27 3.50
N GLU A 222 6.49 8.61 2.34
CA GLU A 222 7.15 7.33 2.06
C GLU A 222 8.65 7.46 1.90
N SER A 223 9.11 8.57 1.31
CA SER A 223 10.53 8.86 1.27
C SER A 223 11.09 9.28 2.64
N ALA A 224 10.25 9.45 3.67
CA ALA A 224 10.70 9.64 5.05
C ALA A 224 11.23 8.33 5.64
N HIS A 225 10.57 7.19 5.44
CA HIS A 225 11.02 5.93 6.02
C HIS A 225 12.45 5.52 5.62
N PRO A 226 12.86 5.51 4.34
CA PRO A 226 14.24 5.20 3.99
C PRO A 226 15.22 6.24 4.53
N TYR A 227 14.82 7.52 4.59
CA TYR A 227 15.66 8.59 5.12
C TYR A 227 15.90 8.42 6.63
N THR A 228 14.83 8.17 7.39
CA THR A 228 14.90 7.87 8.81
C THR A 228 15.73 6.63 9.04
N ASN A 229 15.39 5.49 8.42
CA ASN A 229 16.09 4.23 8.61
C ASN A 229 17.57 4.32 8.27
N LEU A 230 17.95 5.14 7.28
CA LEU A 230 19.35 5.39 6.95
C LEU A 230 20.09 6.14 8.06
N ARG A 231 19.41 7.01 8.82
CA ARG A 231 20.03 7.84 9.86
C ARG A 231 19.92 7.28 11.26
N THR A 232 18.80 6.66 11.59
CA THR A 232 18.54 6.06 12.90
C THR A 232 18.88 4.58 12.92
N GLY A 233 19.18 3.96 11.78
CA GLY A 233 19.36 2.52 11.67
C GLY A 233 18.03 1.77 11.76
N THR A 234 18.10 0.45 11.88
CA THR A 234 16.96 -0.44 12.11
C THR A 234 17.31 -1.41 13.24
N HIS A 235 16.30 -1.97 13.89
CA HIS A 235 16.45 -2.96 14.97
C HIS A 235 17.19 -2.43 16.21
N LEU A 236 16.81 -1.22 16.65
CA LEU A 236 17.31 -0.62 17.89
C LEU A 236 16.39 -0.94 19.08
N THR A 237 16.93 -0.85 20.29
CA THR A 237 16.10 -0.81 21.51
C THR A 237 15.24 0.46 21.50
N LEU A 238 14.15 0.48 22.27
CA LEU A 238 13.28 1.67 22.35
C LEU A 238 14.07 2.92 22.80
N ALA A 239 14.96 2.78 23.79
CA ALA A 239 15.78 3.88 24.27
C ALA A 239 16.75 4.40 23.20
N ASP A 240 17.45 3.50 22.52
CA ASP A 240 18.38 3.87 21.43
C ASP A 240 17.63 4.52 20.26
N ARG A 241 16.39 4.09 20.00
CA ARG A 241 15.54 4.65 18.95
C ARG A 241 15.12 6.08 19.29
N ILE A 242 14.65 6.32 20.52
CA ILE A 242 14.29 7.66 21.01
C ILE A 242 15.50 8.59 20.92
N GLU A 243 16.69 8.13 21.35
CA GLU A 243 17.90 8.95 21.29
C GLU A 243 18.32 9.23 19.84
N SER A 244 18.24 8.25 18.95
CA SER A 244 18.55 8.43 17.53
C SER A 244 17.58 9.41 16.84
N ALA A 245 16.29 9.30 17.13
CA ALA A 245 15.27 10.24 16.67
C ALA A 245 15.57 11.66 17.16
N ARG A 246 15.91 11.83 18.45
CA ARG A 246 16.30 13.12 19.05
C ARG A 246 17.49 13.75 18.33
N ILE A 247 18.51 12.96 17.96
CA ILE A 247 19.68 13.43 17.21
C ILE A 247 19.27 13.91 15.79
N VAL A 248 18.42 13.15 15.10
CA VAL A 248 17.91 13.53 13.77
C VAL A 248 17.09 14.82 13.84
N ASP A 249 16.25 14.96 14.85
CA ASP A 249 15.44 16.16 15.07
C ASP A 249 16.29 17.37 15.42
N ALA A 250 17.29 17.22 16.28
CA ALA A 250 18.23 18.29 16.62
C ALA A 250 18.99 18.79 15.38
N GLY A 251 19.42 17.87 14.51
CA GLY A 251 20.00 18.21 13.21
C GLY A 251 19.02 18.97 12.32
N SER A 252 17.77 18.49 12.24
CA SER A 252 16.71 19.13 11.46
C SER A 252 16.43 20.55 11.97
N ILE A 253 16.33 20.76 13.28
CA ILE A 253 16.15 22.08 13.92
C ILE A 253 17.32 23.01 13.63
N ASN A 254 18.56 22.52 13.72
CA ASN A 254 19.73 23.33 13.41
C ASN A 254 19.74 23.78 11.95
N ASP A 255 19.33 22.90 11.03
CA ASP A 255 19.15 23.26 9.63
C ASP A 255 18.04 24.32 9.46
N MET A 256 16.90 24.22 10.17
CA MET A 256 15.84 25.25 10.11
C MET A 256 16.36 26.60 10.57
N LYS A 257 16.99 26.65 11.75
CA LYS A 257 17.55 27.89 12.31
C LYS A 257 18.63 28.48 11.40
N ARG A 258 19.39 27.64 10.69
CA ARG A 258 20.37 28.10 9.70
C ARG A 258 19.68 28.74 8.50
N CYS A 259 18.66 28.09 7.93
CA CYS A 259 17.88 28.65 6.82
C CYS A 259 17.23 29.98 7.19
N GLU A 260 16.67 30.10 8.39
CA GLU A 260 16.06 31.34 8.91
C GLU A 260 17.08 32.47 9.02
N ARG A 261 18.27 32.21 9.57
CA ARG A 261 19.31 33.24 9.76
C ARG A 261 19.98 33.66 8.46
N GLU A 262 20.29 32.70 7.59
CA GLU A 262 21.05 32.97 6.37
C GLU A 262 20.16 33.51 5.24
N HIS A 263 18.83 33.48 5.41
CA HIS A 263 17.84 33.66 4.33
C HIS A 263 18.16 32.79 3.08
N ASP A 264 18.97 31.75 3.28
CA ASP A 264 19.54 30.94 2.22
C ASP A 264 18.71 29.67 2.08
N LEU A 265 17.55 29.81 1.43
CA LEU A 265 16.80 28.67 0.89
C LEU A 265 17.60 27.97 -0.24
N GLY A 266 18.69 28.58 -0.73
CA GLY A 266 19.41 28.25 -1.95
C GLY A 266 20.28 27.00 -1.88
N LYS A 267 20.71 26.52 -0.70
CA LYS A 267 21.49 25.26 -0.61
C LYS A 267 20.66 24.00 -0.81
N GLN A 268 19.33 24.11 -0.88
CA GLN A 268 18.44 23.03 -1.35
C GLN A 268 18.18 23.05 -2.86
N ASN A 269 19.13 23.59 -3.65
CA ASN A 269 19.18 23.54 -5.11
C ASN A 269 19.25 22.12 -5.74
N LYS A 270 18.80 21.08 -5.02
CA LYS A 270 18.65 19.69 -5.51
C LYS A 270 17.19 19.23 -5.62
N ASN A 271 16.22 20.10 -5.31
CA ASN A 271 14.80 19.76 -5.31
C ASN A 271 13.92 20.80 -6.03
N THR A 272 14.49 21.55 -6.98
CA THR A 272 13.69 22.46 -7.82
C THR A 272 12.67 21.67 -8.63
N VAL A 273 11.56 22.30 -9.05
CA VAL A 273 10.55 21.67 -9.91
C VAL A 273 11.21 21.06 -11.15
N ILE A 274 12.16 21.78 -11.76
CA ILE A 274 12.91 21.32 -12.93
C ILE A 274 13.74 20.07 -12.64
N GLN A 275 14.44 20.00 -11.50
CA GLN A 275 15.23 18.84 -11.15
C GLN A 275 14.37 17.63 -10.78
N ARG A 276 13.23 17.85 -10.09
CA ARG A 276 12.22 16.81 -9.84
C ARG A 276 11.66 16.29 -11.15
N HIS A 277 11.31 17.18 -12.08
CA HIS A 277 10.85 16.82 -13.42
C HIS A 277 11.90 16.02 -14.19
N ASN A 278 13.15 16.48 -14.23
CA ASN A 278 14.25 15.76 -14.89
C ASN A 278 14.54 14.39 -14.26
N LYS A 279 14.46 14.28 -12.92
CA LYS A 279 14.63 13.00 -12.23
C LYS A 279 13.47 12.06 -12.54
N ASN A 280 12.24 12.54 -12.52
CA ASN A 280 11.05 11.76 -12.87
C ASN A 280 11.10 11.31 -14.33
N LEU A 281 11.48 12.18 -15.27
CA LEU A 281 11.71 11.83 -16.67
C LEU A 281 12.75 10.72 -16.81
N ARG A 282 13.88 10.80 -16.09
CA ARG A 282 14.88 9.72 -16.09
C ARG A 282 14.33 8.42 -15.50
N CYS A 283 13.58 8.49 -14.41
CA CYS A 283 12.93 7.33 -13.82
C CYS A 283 11.93 6.68 -14.79
N HIS A 284 11.09 7.47 -15.46
CA HIS A 284 10.16 6.97 -16.48
C HIS A 284 10.87 6.39 -17.69
N PHE A 285 11.92 7.06 -18.18
CA PHE A 285 12.75 6.56 -19.27
C PHE A 285 13.41 5.22 -18.92
N ASN A 286 14.02 5.14 -17.73
CA ASN A 286 14.65 3.91 -17.25
C ASN A 286 13.64 2.78 -17.02
N ALA A 287 12.45 3.11 -16.49
CA ALA A 287 11.37 2.14 -16.32
C ALA A 287 10.88 1.62 -17.68
N GLY A 288 10.69 2.50 -18.67
CA GLY A 288 10.34 2.14 -20.04
C GLY A 288 11.40 1.23 -20.69
N HIS A 289 12.68 1.57 -20.52
CA HIS A 289 13.79 0.74 -21.00
C HIS A 289 13.78 -0.64 -20.34
N GLN A 290 13.61 -0.71 -19.02
CA GLN A 290 13.53 -1.98 -18.30
C GLN A 290 12.33 -2.82 -18.72
N THR A 291 11.16 -2.21 -18.95
CA THR A 291 9.99 -2.90 -19.50
C THR A 291 10.26 -3.43 -20.90
N GLN A 292 10.94 -2.66 -21.74
CA GLN A 292 11.32 -3.09 -23.09
C GLN A 292 12.28 -4.27 -23.07
N GLU A 293 13.31 -4.24 -22.21
CA GLU A 293 14.24 -5.37 -22.00
C GLU A 293 13.49 -6.63 -21.53
N ILE A 294 12.59 -6.50 -20.54
CA ILE A 294 11.78 -7.62 -20.05
C ILE A 294 10.91 -8.19 -21.18
N ASN A 295 10.30 -7.37 -22.02
CA ASN A 295 9.46 -7.82 -23.13
C ASN A 295 10.27 -8.52 -24.23
N GLN A 296 11.49 -8.04 -24.51
CA GLN A 296 12.41 -8.71 -25.42
C GLN A 296 12.82 -10.08 -24.87
N ASP A 297 13.19 -10.14 -23.59
CA ASP A 297 13.54 -11.38 -22.89
C ASP A 297 12.38 -12.40 -22.91
N ILE A 298 11.14 -11.95 -22.69
CA ILE A 298 9.93 -12.80 -22.79
C ILE A 298 9.76 -13.34 -24.22
N THR A 299 9.95 -12.49 -25.22
CA THR A 299 9.82 -12.89 -26.64
C THR A 299 10.86 -13.95 -27.02
N ILE A 300 12.11 -13.76 -26.59
CA ILE A 300 13.21 -14.72 -26.81
C ILE A 300 12.90 -16.07 -26.15
N LEU A 301 12.40 -16.06 -24.90
CA LEU A 301 12.01 -17.29 -24.21
C LEU A 301 10.84 -17.99 -24.89
N SER A 302 9.84 -17.25 -25.35
CA SER A 302 8.69 -17.82 -26.08
C SER A 302 9.14 -18.53 -27.37
N GLN A 303 10.07 -17.94 -28.12
CA GLN A 303 10.62 -18.57 -29.33
C GLN A 303 11.42 -19.84 -29.01
N ALA A 304 12.18 -19.85 -27.92
CA ALA A 304 12.92 -21.03 -27.48
C ALA A 304 11.98 -22.17 -27.06
N ASP A 305 10.86 -21.85 -26.39
CA ASP A 305 9.84 -22.84 -26.01
C ASP A 305 9.10 -23.40 -27.23
N GLU A 306 8.77 -22.56 -28.22
CA GLU A 306 8.20 -22.99 -29.51
C GLU A 306 9.17 -23.94 -30.24
N ALA A 307 10.48 -23.66 -30.24
CA ALA A 307 11.50 -24.55 -30.83
C ALA A 307 11.61 -25.91 -30.11
N VAL A 308 11.53 -25.93 -28.78
CA VAL A 308 11.50 -27.17 -27.99
C VAL A 308 10.24 -27.99 -28.29
N ALA A 309 9.08 -27.33 -28.43
CA ALA A 309 7.83 -27.99 -28.76
C ALA A 309 7.88 -28.63 -30.16
N SER A 310 8.41 -27.90 -31.16
CA SER A 310 8.61 -28.43 -32.52
C SER A 310 9.53 -29.64 -32.53
N ALA A 311 10.72 -29.53 -31.91
CA ALA A 311 11.68 -30.65 -31.86
C ALA A 311 11.13 -31.88 -31.11
N THR A 312 10.28 -31.65 -30.10
CA THR A 312 9.57 -32.74 -29.39
C THR A 312 8.58 -33.45 -30.31
N SER A 313 7.85 -32.69 -31.13
CA SER A 313 6.92 -33.23 -32.13
C SER A 313 7.66 -34.08 -33.17
N ASP A 314 8.76 -33.57 -33.72
CA ASP A 314 9.58 -34.27 -34.72
C ASP A 314 10.17 -35.57 -34.16
N HIS A 315 10.67 -35.54 -32.93
CA HIS A 315 11.19 -36.73 -32.26
C HIS A 315 10.10 -37.79 -32.05
N LYS A 316 8.89 -37.39 -31.65
CA LYS A 316 7.74 -38.31 -31.52
C LYS A 316 7.35 -38.92 -32.86
N ALA A 317 7.32 -38.13 -33.93
CA ALA A 317 7.00 -38.61 -35.28
C ALA A 317 8.05 -39.65 -35.75
N ALA A 318 9.33 -39.40 -35.52
CA ALA A 318 10.40 -40.35 -35.87
C ALA A 318 10.31 -41.67 -35.08
N ILE A 319 9.93 -41.62 -33.79
CA ILE A 319 9.67 -42.83 -32.99
C ILE A 319 8.48 -43.63 -33.58
N ALA A 320 7.40 -42.94 -33.93
CA ALA A 320 6.20 -43.57 -34.48
C ALA A 320 6.50 -44.29 -35.81
N GLU A 321 7.25 -43.66 -36.71
CA GLU A 321 7.63 -44.25 -37.99
C GLU A 321 8.54 -45.47 -37.82
N LEU A 322 9.52 -45.39 -36.91
CA LEU A 322 10.37 -46.53 -36.57
C LEU A 322 9.55 -47.71 -36.03
N SER A 323 8.54 -47.45 -35.19
CA SER A 323 7.64 -48.49 -34.69
C SER A 323 6.81 -49.11 -35.82
N ARG A 324 6.24 -48.27 -36.70
CA ARG A 324 5.43 -48.70 -37.85
C ARG A 324 6.23 -49.63 -38.77
N LEU A 325 7.47 -49.30 -39.09
CA LEU A 325 8.34 -50.12 -39.93
C LEU A 325 8.68 -51.47 -39.28
N LYS A 326 8.92 -51.49 -37.97
CA LYS A 326 9.16 -52.73 -37.21
C LYS A 326 7.92 -53.64 -37.20
N ASP A 327 6.75 -53.07 -37.02
CA ASP A 327 5.48 -53.81 -37.02
C ASP A 327 5.16 -54.36 -38.41
N LEU A 328 5.36 -53.56 -39.47
CA LEU A 328 5.17 -54.00 -40.85
C LEU A 328 6.11 -55.16 -41.22
N LYS A 329 7.38 -55.08 -40.81
CA LYS A 329 8.35 -56.17 -40.96
C LYS A 329 7.86 -57.45 -40.26
N LYS A 330 7.31 -57.33 -39.06
CA LYS A 330 6.79 -58.46 -38.28
C LYS A 330 5.56 -59.10 -38.93
N GLN A 331 4.67 -58.31 -39.52
CA GLN A 331 3.45 -58.79 -40.15
C GLN A 331 3.71 -59.55 -41.46
N LEU A 332 4.66 -59.10 -42.27
CA LEU A 332 4.86 -59.63 -43.62
C LEU A 332 5.57 -60.99 -43.70
N GLN A 333 6.14 -61.51 -42.60
CA GLN A 333 6.82 -62.83 -42.52
C GLN A 333 7.68 -63.18 -43.75
N LEU A 334 8.40 -62.19 -44.30
CA LEU A 334 9.06 -62.32 -45.60
C LEU A 334 10.19 -63.37 -45.59
N PRO A 335 10.39 -64.12 -46.70
CA PRO A 335 11.57 -64.98 -46.88
C PRO A 335 12.88 -64.19 -46.69
N ARG A 336 13.93 -64.81 -46.15
CA ARG A 336 15.20 -64.13 -45.77
C ARG A 336 15.82 -63.24 -46.86
N GLY A 337 15.56 -63.49 -48.14
CA GLY A 337 16.11 -62.70 -49.26
C GLY A 337 15.44 -61.34 -49.46
N THR A 338 14.17 -61.16 -49.07
CA THR A 338 13.40 -59.91 -49.28
C THR A 338 13.33 -59.01 -48.04
N GLN A 339 13.97 -59.39 -46.93
CA GLN A 339 14.01 -58.58 -45.69
C GLN A 339 14.97 -57.38 -45.76
N MET A 340 15.90 -57.38 -46.72
CA MET A 340 16.99 -56.40 -46.82
C MET A 340 16.49 -54.96 -47.00
N GLU A 341 15.39 -54.76 -47.73
CA GLU A 341 14.77 -53.44 -47.93
C GLU A 341 14.21 -52.87 -46.63
N TYR A 342 13.50 -53.68 -45.84
CA TYR A 342 12.97 -53.28 -44.54
C TYR A 342 14.07 -53.02 -43.51
N ASP A 343 15.14 -53.82 -43.53
CA ASP A 343 16.29 -53.58 -42.66
C ASP A 343 16.99 -52.26 -42.98
N THR A 344 17.09 -51.92 -44.26
CA THR A 344 17.62 -50.63 -44.71
C THR A 344 16.72 -49.48 -44.25
N ALA A 345 15.40 -49.59 -44.49
CA ALA A 345 14.43 -48.57 -44.07
C ALA A 345 14.37 -48.39 -42.54
N ILE A 346 14.46 -49.46 -41.75
CA ILE A 346 14.52 -49.39 -40.28
C ILE A 346 15.80 -48.69 -39.83
N LYS A 347 16.95 -48.96 -40.48
CA LYS A 347 18.22 -48.31 -40.15
C LYS A 347 18.19 -46.81 -40.48
N GLU A 348 17.60 -46.44 -41.60
CA GLU A 348 17.38 -45.03 -41.97
C GLU A 348 16.45 -44.33 -40.97
N ALA A 349 15.31 -44.95 -40.62
CA ALA A 349 14.39 -44.41 -39.63
C ALA A 349 15.02 -44.27 -38.23
N ASP A 350 15.87 -45.22 -37.81
CA ASP A 350 16.60 -45.12 -36.54
C ASP A 350 17.65 -43.99 -36.57
N THR A 351 18.27 -43.74 -37.72
CA THR A 351 19.16 -42.60 -37.94
C THR A 351 18.39 -41.28 -37.81
N CYS A 352 17.24 -41.16 -38.50
CA CYS A 352 16.35 -39.99 -38.37
C CYS A 352 15.90 -39.76 -36.92
N ARG A 353 15.56 -40.84 -36.18
CA ARG A 353 15.21 -40.75 -34.75
C ARG A 353 16.36 -40.20 -33.91
N ALA A 354 17.59 -40.67 -34.16
CA ALA A 354 18.78 -40.21 -33.44
C ALA A 354 19.07 -38.73 -33.72
N GLU A 355 18.94 -38.28 -34.96
CA GLU A 355 19.09 -36.88 -35.35
C GLU A 355 18.04 -35.98 -34.70
N ALA A 356 16.77 -36.39 -34.73
CA ALA A 356 15.67 -35.66 -34.08
C ALA A 356 15.87 -35.57 -32.55
N TYR A 357 16.40 -36.61 -31.91
CA TYR A 357 16.73 -36.59 -30.50
C TYR A 357 17.87 -35.61 -30.18
N GLN A 358 18.92 -35.56 -31.01
CA GLN A 358 19.99 -34.58 -30.85
C GLN A 358 19.49 -33.14 -31.03
N ALA A 359 18.59 -32.90 -31.99
CA ALA A 359 17.97 -31.60 -32.19
C ALA A 359 17.14 -31.17 -30.97
N LEU A 360 16.34 -32.09 -30.40
CA LEU A 360 15.60 -31.86 -29.16
C LEU A 360 16.54 -31.50 -28.00
N GLN A 361 17.63 -32.25 -27.82
CA GLN A 361 18.60 -31.98 -26.75
C GLN A 361 19.23 -30.58 -26.91
N LYS A 362 19.62 -30.20 -28.14
CA LYS A 362 20.14 -28.86 -28.43
C LYS A 362 19.13 -27.75 -28.13
N ALA A 363 17.86 -27.94 -28.50
CA ALA A 363 16.80 -26.96 -28.22
C ALA A 363 16.56 -26.81 -26.71
N GLN A 364 16.56 -27.92 -25.97
CA GLN A 364 16.40 -27.92 -24.50
C GLN A 364 17.58 -27.24 -23.80
N ASP A 365 18.82 -27.51 -24.22
CA ASP A 365 20.01 -26.88 -23.65
C ASP A 365 20.05 -25.38 -24.00
N HIS A 366 19.63 -24.99 -25.20
CA HIS A 366 19.49 -23.58 -25.58
C HIS A 366 18.45 -22.84 -24.70
N SER A 367 17.26 -23.43 -24.53
CA SER A 367 16.22 -22.86 -23.66
C SER A 367 16.70 -22.77 -22.19
N ARG A 368 17.41 -23.79 -21.69
CA ARG A 368 17.99 -23.77 -20.34
C ARG A 368 19.02 -22.66 -20.17
N ASN A 369 19.91 -22.47 -21.16
CA ASN A 369 20.92 -21.42 -21.14
C ASN A 369 20.28 -20.03 -21.16
N LEU A 370 19.31 -19.79 -22.04
CA LEU A 370 18.55 -18.53 -22.08
C LEU A 370 17.84 -18.25 -20.75
N ARG A 371 17.16 -19.26 -20.19
CA ARG A 371 16.52 -19.15 -18.88
C ARG A 371 17.51 -18.86 -17.76
N SER A 372 18.80 -19.17 -17.92
CA SER A 372 19.83 -18.83 -16.93
C SER A 372 20.37 -17.41 -17.08
N SER A 373 20.46 -16.90 -18.32
CA SER A 373 21.03 -15.58 -18.63
C SER A 373 20.03 -14.43 -18.58
N VAL A 374 18.75 -14.73 -18.77
CA VAL A 374 17.68 -13.72 -18.81
C VAL A 374 17.35 -13.18 -17.42
N SER A 375 17.28 -11.85 -17.33
CA SER A 375 17.12 -11.04 -16.10
C SER A 375 15.69 -10.96 -15.60
N ILE A 376 14.84 -11.93 -15.93
CA ILE A 376 13.42 -11.91 -15.53
C ILE A 376 13.30 -12.16 -14.02
N PRO A 377 12.54 -11.31 -13.29
CA PRO A 377 12.23 -11.53 -11.88
C PRO A 377 11.68 -12.94 -11.63
N ARG A 378 12.14 -13.60 -10.56
CA ARG A 378 11.82 -15.00 -10.23
C ARG A 378 10.32 -15.34 -10.35
N GLY A 379 9.42 -14.43 -9.95
CA GLY A 379 7.98 -14.63 -10.01
C GLY A 379 7.41 -14.75 -11.43
N LEU A 380 7.94 -13.99 -12.39
CA LEU A 380 7.58 -14.10 -13.82
C LEU A 380 8.18 -15.37 -14.45
N ARG A 381 9.38 -15.76 -14.02
CA ARG A 381 10.05 -17.00 -14.47
C ARG A 381 9.23 -18.24 -14.15
N THR A 382 8.58 -18.29 -12.97
CA THR A 382 7.74 -19.42 -12.54
C THR A 382 6.46 -19.53 -13.37
N LYS A 383 5.80 -18.40 -13.70
CA LYS A 383 4.58 -18.37 -14.53
C LYS A 383 4.84 -18.83 -15.97
N LEU A 384 5.98 -18.47 -16.54
CA LEU A 384 6.40 -18.95 -17.87
C LEU A 384 6.72 -20.45 -17.87
N SER A 385 7.26 -21.00 -16.78
CA SER A 385 7.60 -22.44 -16.69
C SER A 385 6.38 -23.35 -16.45
N SER A 386 5.27 -22.83 -15.95
CA SER A 386 4.05 -23.63 -15.67
C SER A 386 3.12 -23.76 -16.88
N GLY A 387 3.46 -23.18 -18.04
CA GLY A 387 2.61 -23.20 -19.23
C GLY A 387 1.35 -22.34 -19.09
N GLN A 388 1.28 -21.46 -18.08
CA GLN A 388 0.22 -20.45 -18.01
C GLN A 388 0.48 -19.39 -19.08
N ALA A 389 -0.47 -19.26 -20.01
CA ALA A 389 -0.40 -18.26 -21.07
C ALA A 389 -0.25 -16.85 -20.48
N LEU A 390 0.75 -16.10 -20.96
CA LEU A 390 0.77 -14.66 -20.75
C LEU A 390 -0.33 -14.04 -21.63
N PRO A 391 -1.22 -13.18 -21.08
CA PRO A 391 -2.17 -12.46 -21.90
C PRO A 391 -1.42 -11.47 -22.80
N GLY A 392 -1.58 -11.64 -24.12
CA GLY A 392 -1.27 -10.62 -25.14
C GLY A 392 -0.04 -10.88 -26.01
N LYS A 393 -0.23 -11.55 -27.15
CA LYS A 393 0.53 -11.21 -28.38
C LYS A 393 -0.17 -9.98 -29.00
N SER A 394 0.61 -8.92 -29.25
CA SER A 394 0.35 -7.81 -30.19
C SER A 394 -0.73 -6.76 -29.87
N ALA A 395 -0.28 -5.58 -29.42
CA ALA A 395 -0.95 -4.29 -29.65
C ALA A 395 0.06 -3.11 -29.66
N LEU A 396 1.25 -3.32 -30.23
CA LEU A 396 2.22 -2.24 -30.52
C LEU A 396 2.54 -2.24 -32.01
N ALA A 397 1.49 -1.99 -32.78
CA ALA A 397 1.57 -1.49 -34.14
C ALA A 397 0.57 -0.33 -34.24
N ASP A 398 0.74 0.68 -33.41
CA ASP A 398 0.12 1.99 -33.62
C ASP A 398 1.21 3.05 -33.63
N THR A 399 1.55 3.45 -34.85
CA THR A 399 2.29 4.67 -35.19
C THR A 399 1.48 5.88 -34.77
N ALA A 400 1.62 6.31 -33.52
CA ALA A 400 0.98 7.52 -33.03
C ALA A 400 1.94 8.36 -32.19
N TYR A 401 3.17 8.60 -32.67
CA TYR A 401 4.03 9.67 -32.14
C TYR A 401 5.05 10.24 -33.14
N ASP A 402 4.85 10.05 -34.45
CA ASP A 402 5.74 10.58 -35.51
C ASP A 402 5.12 11.72 -36.35
N THR A 403 4.02 12.32 -35.91
CA THR A 403 3.37 13.43 -36.64
C THR A 403 2.89 14.54 -35.71
N ILE A 404 3.82 15.22 -35.04
CA ILE A 404 3.59 16.61 -34.58
C ILE A 404 4.84 17.42 -34.86
N LEU A 405 5.13 17.61 -36.14
CA LEU A 405 5.92 18.72 -36.70
C LEU A 405 5.58 18.81 -38.19
N ASP A 406 4.43 19.40 -38.55
CA ASP A 406 4.37 20.34 -39.68
C ASP A 406 2.98 21.00 -39.83
N ASP A 407 3.02 22.33 -39.75
CA ASP A 407 2.26 23.35 -40.47
C ASP A 407 0.83 23.12 -41.00
N SER A 408 -0.07 23.92 -40.41
CA SER A 408 -0.83 24.99 -41.08
C SER A 408 -2.00 24.66 -42.05
N THR A 409 -3.07 25.43 -41.83
CA THR A 409 -4.19 25.80 -42.73
C THR A 409 -5.41 24.88 -42.85
N GLY A 410 -6.60 25.47 -42.71
CA GLY A 410 -7.76 25.08 -43.54
C GLY A 410 -9.10 24.85 -42.83
N PHE A 411 -9.93 25.88 -42.80
CA PHE A 411 -11.38 25.87 -42.52
C PHE A 411 -12.20 24.87 -43.38
N ASN A 412 -13.17 24.16 -42.78
CA ASN A 412 -14.63 24.22 -43.03
C ASN A 412 -15.37 22.87 -42.77
N THR A 413 -16.44 22.97 -41.97
CA THR A 413 -17.61 22.09 -41.74
C THR A 413 -18.40 21.75 -43.04
N PRO A 414 -19.54 20.99 -43.06
CA PRO A 414 -20.37 20.42 -41.96
C PRO A 414 -20.98 18.99 -42.18
N SER A 415 -21.63 18.49 -41.12
CA SER A 415 -22.96 17.81 -41.04
C SER A 415 -23.32 16.68 -42.02
N ASN A 416 -23.75 15.53 -41.48
CA ASN A 416 -25.13 15.05 -41.67
C ASN A 416 -25.52 13.95 -40.69
N ASP A 417 -26.73 14.12 -40.17
CA ASP A 417 -27.58 13.15 -39.49
C ASP A 417 -27.73 11.85 -40.28
N ILE A 418 -28.03 10.75 -39.59
CA ILE A 418 -29.12 9.83 -39.94
C ILE A 418 -29.49 8.98 -38.71
N ASP A 419 -30.73 9.19 -38.32
CA ASP A 419 -31.59 8.42 -37.42
C ASP A 419 -31.97 7.07 -38.07
N THR A 420 -32.12 6.00 -37.29
CA THR A 420 -33.12 4.92 -37.51
C THR A 420 -33.03 3.88 -36.39
N THR A 421 -33.99 3.94 -35.48
CA THR A 421 -34.59 2.71 -34.88
C THR A 421 -35.76 2.29 -35.77
N PRO A 422 -36.22 1.01 -35.71
CA PRO A 422 -37.36 0.75 -34.82
C PRO A 422 -37.49 -0.70 -34.25
N ASP A 423 -38.36 -0.76 -33.24
CA ASP A 423 -39.30 -1.84 -32.87
C ASP A 423 -38.77 -3.12 -32.18
N ASN A 424 -39.08 -3.30 -30.89
CA ASN A 424 -40.32 -3.81 -30.27
C ASN A 424 -40.43 -5.34 -30.27
N ASN A 425 -40.40 -5.94 -29.08
CA ASN A 425 -41.30 -7.04 -28.74
C ASN A 425 -41.54 -7.14 -27.23
N ASN A 426 -42.82 -6.98 -26.89
CA ASN A 426 -43.49 -7.28 -25.63
C ASN A 426 -43.24 -8.73 -25.17
N PHE A 427 -42.96 -8.91 -23.88
CA PHE A 427 -43.60 -9.96 -23.08
C PHE A 427 -43.72 -9.48 -21.63
N GLN A 428 -44.92 -9.58 -21.08
CA GLN A 428 -45.33 -9.20 -19.72
C GLN A 428 -45.97 -10.43 -19.03
N PRO A 429 -46.29 -10.41 -17.73
CA PRO A 429 -45.59 -11.18 -16.71
C PRO A 429 -46.46 -12.29 -16.07
N PHE A 430 -45.85 -13.10 -15.20
CA PHE A 430 -46.59 -13.94 -14.25
C PHE A 430 -46.21 -13.58 -12.80
N THR A 431 -47.26 -13.42 -12.00
CA THR A 431 -47.31 -13.03 -10.59
C THR A 431 -47.15 -14.20 -9.62
N ASP A 432 -46.55 -13.88 -8.47
CA ASP A 432 -46.77 -14.34 -7.08
C ASP A 432 -47.12 -15.81 -6.78
N VAL A 433 -46.29 -16.42 -5.93
CA VAL A 433 -46.76 -17.19 -4.76
C VAL A 433 -45.79 -17.01 -3.58
N THR A 434 -46.30 -16.39 -2.53
CA THR A 434 -45.80 -16.40 -1.14
C THR A 434 -45.67 -17.84 -0.61
N ASN A 435 -44.60 -18.17 0.10
CA ASN A 435 -44.72 -19.13 1.19
C ASN A 435 -43.70 -18.89 2.31
N VAL A 436 -44.28 -18.65 3.48
CA VAL A 436 -43.71 -18.71 4.82
C VAL A 436 -43.37 -20.16 5.14
N ASN A 437 -42.21 -20.40 5.76
CA ASN A 437 -42.09 -21.47 6.76
C ASN A 437 -40.91 -21.19 7.71
N GLU A 438 -41.29 -20.85 8.94
CA GLU A 438 -40.52 -21.14 10.14
C GLU A 438 -40.37 -22.65 10.30
N ARG A 439 -39.16 -23.15 10.63
CA ARG A 439 -38.94 -24.00 11.83
C ARG A 439 -37.52 -24.53 11.96
N ASP A 440 -37.18 -24.63 13.24
CA ASP A 440 -36.31 -25.61 13.90
C ASP A 440 -34.79 -25.39 13.91
N GLN A 441 -34.41 -24.74 15.02
CA GLN A 441 -33.33 -25.12 15.92
C GLN A 441 -32.84 -26.57 15.75
N GLN A 442 -31.55 -26.74 15.50
CA GLN A 442 -30.80 -27.87 16.02
C GLN A 442 -29.37 -27.45 16.33
N SER A 443 -29.09 -27.47 17.64
CA SER A 443 -27.78 -27.41 18.26
C SER A 443 -26.87 -28.53 17.77
N VAL A 444 -25.65 -28.20 17.35
CA VAL A 444 -24.55 -29.17 17.31
C VAL A 444 -23.34 -28.52 17.97
N ASN A 445 -23.05 -29.00 19.18
CA ASN A 445 -21.75 -28.87 19.83
C ASN A 445 -20.66 -29.41 18.90
N SER A 446 -19.55 -28.70 18.76
CA SER A 446 -18.30 -29.31 18.31
C SER A 446 -17.21 -28.99 19.33
N ASP A 447 -16.63 -30.08 19.80
CA ASP A 447 -15.74 -30.17 20.95
C ASP A 447 -14.36 -29.59 20.68
N ALA A 448 -13.79 -29.07 21.77
CA ALA A 448 -12.41 -28.66 21.89
C ALA A 448 -11.47 -29.86 21.71
N PHE A 449 -10.42 -29.65 20.94
CA PHE A 449 -9.27 -30.56 20.82
C PHE A 449 -8.33 -30.30 22.01
N GLU A 450 -8.31 -31.21 22.99
CA GLU A 450 -7.17 -31.37 23.90
C GLU A 450 -6.21 -32.45 23.34
N PRO A 451 -4.88 -32.30 23.48
CA PRO A 451 -3.92 -33.34 23.11
C PRO A 451 -3.62 -34.26 24.30
N THR A 452 -3.63 -35.57 24.09
CA THR A 452 -3.12 -36.56 25.05
C THR A 452 -1.60 -36.75 24.97
N PRO A 453 -0.96 -37.11 26.10
CA PRO A 453 0.48 -37.35 26.24
C PRO A 453 0.83 -38.83 26.08
N ASP A 454 2.14 -39.11 25.93
CA ASP A 454 2.90 -40.32 26.31
C ASP A 454 4.19 -40.37 25.47
N ASP A 455 5.34 -40.93 25.87
CA ASP A 455 6.05 -41.03 27.14
C ASP A 455 7.50 -41.52 26.80
N VAL A 456 8.49 -40.93 27.48
CA VAL A 456 9.82 -41.41 27.93
C VAL A 456 10.57 -42.59 27.23
N ASN A 457 11.84 -42.36 26.82
CA ASN A 457 13.06 -43.03 27.36
C ASN A 457 14.40 -42.50 26.75
N GLY A 458 15.40 -42.26 27.61
CA GLY A 458 16.68 -41.52 27.39
C GLY A 458 17.83 -42.29 26.70
N PRO A 459 19.16 -42.06 27.00
CA PRO A 459 19.75 -41.42 28.21
C PRO A 459 20.95 -40.44 28.01
N ASP A 460 21.27 -39.74 29.11
CA ASP A 460 22.57 -39.24 29.63
C ASP A 460 23.57 -38.41 28.80
N ARG A 461 23.88 -37.18 29.27
CA ARG A 461 25.14 -36.86 30.02
C ARG A 461 25.34 -35.36 30.34
N ILE A 462 25.64 -35.13 31.63
CA ILE A 462 26.56 -34.13 32.24
C ILE A 462 26.12 -32.66 32.37
N ARG A 463 25.83 -32.27 33.63
CA ARG A 463 25.99 -30.93 34.23
C ARG A 463 27.26 -30.89 35.11
N PRO A 464 27.74 -29.69 35.47
CA PRO A 464 27.84 -29.30 36.90
C PRO A 464 27.20 -27.90 37.11
N ALA A 465 26.31 -27.65 38.07
CA ALA A 465 26.41 -27.66 39.54
C ALA A 465 27.27 -26.52 40.13
N ILE A 466 26.62 -25.44 40.58
CA ILE A 466 27.02 -24.63 41.75
C ILE A 466 25.77 -24.32 42.58
N SER A 467 25.96 -24.39 43.89
CA SER A 467 25.01 -24.59 44.98
C SER A 467 24.56 -23.28 45.64
N LEU A 468 23.29 -23.29 46.05
CA LEU A 468 22.58 -22.68 47.20
C LEU A 468 23.28 -21.68 48.13
N THR A 469 22.54 -20.62 48.49
CA THR A 469 22.26 -20.30 49.91
C THR A 469 20.87 -19.71 50.08
N SER A 470 20.16 -20.25 51.07
CA SER A 470 18.86 -19.88 51.62
C SER A 470 18.90 -18.58 52.43
N CYS A 471 17.77 -17.87 52.50
CA CYS A 471 17.19 -17.40 53.77
C CYS A 471 15.73 -17.02 53.57
N SER A 472 14.89 -17.63 54.41
CA SER A 472 13.53 -17.29 54.74
C SER A 472 13.42 -15.87 55.31
N ASP A 473 12.33 -15.18 55.03
CA ASP A 473 11.39 -14.72 56.08
C ASP A 473 10.13 -14.14 55.43
N GLY A 474 8.98 -14.54 55.98
CA GLY A 474 7.66 -14.11 55.53
C GLY A 474 7.28 -12.75 56.08
N TYR A 475 6.58 -11.98 55.26
CA TYR A 475 5.72 -10.89 55.69
C TYR A 475 4.46 -10.91 54.82
N GLU A 476 3.32 -11.16 55.46
CA GLU A 476 2.00 -10.83 54.93
C GLU A 476 1.87 -9.31 54.88
N CYS A 477 1.58 -8.76 53.70
CA CYS A 477 1.06 -7.42 53.56
C CYS A 477 -0.19 -7.46 52.67
N SER A 478 -1.34 -7.37 53.32
CA SER A 478 -2.54 -6.76 52.76
C SER A 478 -2.22 -5.32 52.36
N GLY A 479 -2.44 -4.96 51.11
CA GLY A 479 -2.24 -3.59 50.63
C GLY A 479 -2.95 -3.38 49.30
N GLU A 480 -3.78 -2.35 49.28
CA GLU A 480 -4.69 -1.94 48.21
C GLU A 480 -3.97 -1.63 46.89
N ILE A 481 -4.70 -1.79 45.78
CA ILE A 481 -4.26 -1.44 44.42
C ILE A 481 -4.11 0.10 44.35
N PRO A 482 -2.93 0.65 44.01
CA PRO A 482 -2.79 2.10 43.90
C PRO A 482 -3.42 2.62 42.60
N ASP A 483 -4.09 3.76 42.76
CA ASP A 483 -4.68 4.62 41.74
C ASP A 483 -3.66 5.01 40.65
N ALA A 484 -4.06 4.90 39.38
CA ALA A 484 -3.26 5.18 38.18
C ALA A 484 -2.71 6.63 38.12
N THR A 485 -3.18 7.52 39.01
CA THR A 485 -2.74 8.92 39.08
C THR A 485 -1.35 9.09 39.73
N GLU A 486 -0.83 8.10 40.46
CA GLU A 486 0.43 8.23 41.21
C GLU A 486 1.70 7.83 40.43
N ILE A 487 1.56 7.10 39.31
CA ILE A 487 2.68 6.72 38.43
C ILE A 487 3.19 7.91 37.58
N LEU A 488 2.42 8.99 37.47
CA LEU A 488 2.80 10.19 36.70
C LEU A 488 3.67 11.20 37.46
N ARG A 489 4.02 10.95 38.74
CA ARG A 489 4.81 11.90 39.55
C ARG A 489 6.28 11.53 39.76
N THR A 490 6.74 10.33 39.38
CA THR A 490 8.07 9.83 39.78
C THR A 490 9.11 9.68 38.67
N THR A 491 8.84 10.09 37.43
CA THR A 491 9.89 10.29 36.41
C THR A 491 10.30 11.75 36.31
N SER A 492 10.86 12.26 37.42
CA SER A 492 11.63 13.50 37.44
C SER A 492 13.11 13.17 37.18
N ILE A 493 13.61 13.52 36.00
CA ILE A 493 15.05 13.76 35.78
C ILE A 493 15.21 15.29 35.66
N LEU A 494 16.03 15.79 36.57
CA LEU A 494 16.25 17.14 37.12
C LEU A 494 16.38 18.38 36.19
N PRO A 495 16.31 19.61 36.78
CA PRO A 495 16.12 20.89 36.10
C PRO A 495 17.41 21.68 35.89
N TRP A 496 17.48 22.49 34.82
CA TRP A 496 18.43 23.60 34.69
C TRP A 496 17.77 24.73 33.89
N MET A 497 17.34 25.78 34.58
CA MET A 497 17.34 27.18 34.12
C MET A 497 16.95 28.08 35.29
N ASP A 498 17.93 28.84 35.76
CA ASP A 498 17.80 29.97 36.69
C ASP A 498 17.19 31.17 35.92
N PRO A 499 16.14 31.85 36.42
CA PRO A 499 15.54 32.99 35.73
C PRO A 499 16.31 34.27 36.06
N GLY A 500 17.28 34.61 35.22
CA GLY A 500 17.94 35.92 35.24
C GLY A 500 16.99 37.03 34.75
N GLU A 501 16.84 38.04 35.59
CA GLU A 501 16.11 39.30 35.42
C GLU A 501 16.33 39.93 34.04
N HIS A 502 15.25 40.07 33.25
CA HIS A 502 14.90 41.20 32.36
C HIS A 502 13.66 40.78 31.54
N GLY A 503 12.49 41.32 31.88
CA GLY A 503 11.22 41.00 31.22
C GLY A 503 11.12 41.58 29.80
N PRO A 504 10.46 40.91 28.84
CA PRO A 504 10.24 41.44 27.51
C PRO A 504 8.89 42.15 27.44
N LEU A 505 8.82 43.38 27.95
CA LEU A 505 7.67 44.27 27.73
C LEU A 505 7.99 45.49 26.85
N ASP A 506 9.25 45.71 26.48
CA ASP A 506 9.66 46.92 25.74
C ASP A 506 9.90 46.73 24.22
N TYR A 507 9.61 45.55 23.66
CA TYR A 507 9.84 45.28 22.23
C TYR A 507 8.57 45.20 21.36
N LEU A 508 7.38 45.22 21.97
CA LEU A 508 6.09 45.08 21.27
C LEU A 508 5.52 46.40 20.74
N ASP A 509 5.88 47.54 21.32
CA ASP A 509 5.31 48.85 20.93
C ASP A 509 5.95 49.48 19.68
N SER A 510 7.14 49.04 19.26
CA SER A 510 7.82 49.62 18.08
C SER A 510 7.37 49.02 16.74
N TRP A 511 6.74 47.85 16.73
CA TRP A 511 6.35 47.16 15.47
C TRP A 511 4.91 47.45 15.08
N TYR A 512 4.00 47.61 16.05
CA TYR A 512 2.58 47.81 15.82
C TYR A 512 2.21 49.20 15.26
N LEU A 513 3.10 50.19 15.33
CA LEU A 513 2.87 51.55 14.84
C LEU A 513 3.30 51.80 13.38
N ARG A 514 3.92 50.83 12.67
CA ARG A 514 4.41 51.05 11.29
C ARG A 514 3.59 50.43 10.17
N ASN A 515 2.73 49.44 10.45
CA ASN A 515 2.02 48.71 9.40
C ASN A 515 0.50 48.79 9.59
N GLY A 516 -0.02 50.02 9.43
CA GLY A 516 -1.44 50.35 9.50
C GLY A 516 -2.34 49.29 8.88
N GLY A 517 -3.37 48.90 9.65
CA GLY A 517 -4.24 47.79 9.33
C GLY A 517 -5.23 48.03 8.20
N SER A 518 -6.04 47.02 7.93
CA SER A 518 -7.49 47.16 7.85
C SER A 518 -8.12 45.79 8.01
N THR A 519 -9.00 45.71 8.99
CA THR A 519 -10.08 44.73 9.13
C THR A 519 -10.95 44.73 7.89
N MET A 520 -11.43 43.54 7.47
CA MET A 520 -12.78 43.33 6.95
C MET A 520 -13.10 41.83 6.86
N LEU A 521 -14.22 41.49 7.51
CA LEU A 521 -15.14 40.35 7.35
C LEU A 521 -14.57 38.97 6.98
#